data_AF-A0A9W4L3X1-F1
#
_entry.id   AF-A0A9W4L3X1-F1
#
_cell.length_a   1.000
_cell.length_b   1.000
_cell.length_c   1.000
_cell.angle_alpha   90.00
_cell.angle_beta   90.00
_cell.angle_gamma   90.00
#
_symmetry.space_group_name_H-M   'P 1'
#
loop_
_entity.id
_entity.type
_entity.pdbx_description
1 polymer ?
#
loop_
_entity_poly.entity_id
_entity_poly.type
_entity_poly.pdbx_seq_one_letter_code
_entity_poly.pdbx_strand_id
1 'polypeptide(L)'
;MLMEQILEWENLIQALKRVERNKGSHGLDGMPVQNLRPHLATEWYNMKTALLQGTYQPQPVRRIEIPKPNGGVRLLGIPTVLDRFIQQAIAQILTKIYDSTFS
;
A
#
# COMPACT_ATOMS: atom_id res chain seq x y z
N MET A 1 -16.02 11.59 -6.33
CA MET A 1 -16.16 10.14 -5.99
C MET A 1 -15.11 9.75 -4.94
N LEU A 2 -15.36 8.73 -4.11
CA LEU A 2 -14.42 8.30 -3.05
C LEU A 2 -13.00 7.97 -3.58
N MET A 3 -12.92 7.33 -4.76
CA MET A 3 -11.65 7.03 -5.40
C MET A 3 -10.84 8.29 -5.75
N GLU A 4 -11.50 9.39 -6.15
CA GLU A 4 -10.80 10.65 -6.45
C GLU A 4 -10.16 11.24 -5.20
N GLN A 5 -10.85 11.19 -4.05
CA GLN A 5 -10.32 11.63 -2.76
C GLN A 5 -9.13 10.78 -2.31
N ILE A 6 -9.18 9.46 -2.54
CA ILE A 6 -8.06 8.56 -2.28
C ILE A 6 -6.83 8.94 -3.12
N LEU A 7 -7.06 9.36 -4.37
CA LEU A 7 -6.01 9.73 -5.32
C LEU A 7 -5.66 11.23 -5.33
N GLU A 8 -6.12 11.99 -4.33
CA GLU A 8 -5.69 13.37 -4.15
C GLU A 8 -4.20 13.44 -3.79
N TRP A 9 -3.52 14.42 -4.36
CA TRP A 9 -2.07 14.59 -4.23
C TRP A 9 -1.62 14.63 -2.76
N GLU A 10 -2.34 15.37 -1.92
CA GLU A 10 -2.01 15.49 -0.50
C GLU A 10 -2.11 14.15 0.23
N ASN A 11 -3.17 13.38 -0.02
CA ASN A 11 -3.37 12.04 0.54
C ASN A 11 -2.25 11.10 0.11
N LEU A 12 -1.94 11.08 -1.18
CA LEU A 12 -0.88 10.25 -1.76
C LEU A 12 0.49 10.60 -1.17
N ILE A 13 0.82 11.88 -0.98
CA ILE A 13 2.08 12.27 -0.34
C ILE A 13 2.17 11.76 1.10
N GLN A 14 1.06 11.78 1.85
CA GLN A 14 1.04 11.20 3.20
C GLN A 14 1.21 9.68 3.17
N ALA A 15 0.53 8.99 2.24
CA ALA A 15 0.67 7.54 2.06
C ALA A 15 2.12 7.14 1.73
N LEU A 16 2.75 7.87 0.81
CA LEU A 16 4.14 7.68 0.41
C LEU A 16 5.08 7.80 1.61
N LYS A 17 5.01 8.92 2.36
CA LYS A 17 5.83 9.16 3.55
C LYS A 17 5.62 8.07 4.61
N ARG A 18 4.40 7.58 4.77
CA ARG A 18 4.08 6.52 5.74
C ARG A 18 4.71 5.18 5.33
N VAL A 19 4.61 4.79 4.06
CA VAL A 19 5.24 3.56 3.55
C VAL A 19 6.76 3.63 3.65
N GLU A 20 7.37 4.77 3.32
CA GLU A 20 8.81 5.00 3.47
C GLU A 20 9.26 4.87 4.92
N ARG A 21 8.49 5.45 5.87
CA ARG A 21 8.78 5.38 7.31
C ARG A 21 8.68 3.96 7.86
N ASN A 22 7.75 3.15 7.37
CA ASN A 22 7.51 1.80 7.87
C ASN A 22 8.65 0.82 7.54
N LYS A 23 9.54 1.14 6.58
CA LYS A 23 10.74 0.35 6.22
C LYS A 23 10.48 -1.15 5.96
N GLY A 24 9.26 -1.50 5.55
CA GLY A 24 8.85 -2.89 5.32
C GLY A 24 9.62 -3.54 4.17
N SER A 25 9.84 -4.85 4.27
CA SER A 25 10.50 -5.65 3.22
C SER A 25 9.74 -5.62 1.88
N HIS A 26 10.39 -6.05 0.80
CA HIS A 26 9.81 -6.06 -0.55
C HIS A 26 8.72 -7.15 -0.69
N GLY A 27 7.85 -6.98 -1.71
CA GLY A 27 6.86 -7.98 -2.11
C GLY A 27 7.47 -9.06 -3.00
N LEU A 28 6.63 -9.73 -3.80
CA LEU A 28 7.07 -10.74 -4.76
C LEU A 28 7.88 -10.16 -5.93
N ASP A 29 7.66 -8.89 -6.26
CA ASP A 29 8.35 -8.13 -7.30
C ASP A 29 9.81 -7.76 -6.94
N GLY A 30 10.22 -7.97 -5.69
CA GLY A 30 11.56 -7.62 -5.23
C GLY A 30 11.82 -6.11 -5.10
N MET A 31 10.83 -5.25 -5.38
CA MET A 31 11.03 -3.80 -5.37
C MET A 31 11.26 -3.30 -3.93
N PRO A 32 12.41 -2.67 -3.63
CA PRO A 32 12.66 -2.10 -2.32
C PRO A 32 11.96 -0.74 -2.17
N VAL A 33 11.74 -0.30 -0.92
CA VAL A 33 10.95 0.93 -0.66
C VAL A 33 11.56 2.20 -1.28
N GLN A 34 12.88 2.23 -1.41
CA GLN A 34 13.65 3.33 -2.00
C GLN A 34 13.31 3.54 -3.48
N ASN A 35 12.84 2.50 -4.16
CA ASN A 35 12.50 2.56 -5.59
C ASN A 35 11.05 2.99 -5.84
N LEU A 36 10.22 3.17 -4.80
CA LEU A 36 8.83 3.57 -4.96
C LEU A 36 8.69 4.94 -5.63
N ARG A 37 9.47 5.94 -5.20
CA ARG A 37 9.43 7.29 -5.79
C ARG A 37 9.79 7.30 -7.28
N PRO A 38 10.94 6.73 -7.71
CA PRO A 38 11.25 6.61 -9.13
C PRO A 38 10.17 5.87 -9.92
N HIS A 39 9.64 4.78 -9.38
CA HIS A 39 8.60 3.99 -10.06
C HIS A 39 7.31 4.78 -10.26
N LEU A 40 6.87 5.53 -9.24
CA LEU A 40 5.71 6.42 -9.37
C LEU A 40 5.98 7.53 -10.39
N ALA A 41 7.20 8.10 -10.42
CA ALA A 41 7.52 9.16 -11.38
C ALA A 41 7.38 8.71 -12.85
N THR A 42 7.60 7.42 -13.14
CA THR A 42 7.47 6.87 -14.49
C THR A 42 6.07 6.33 -14.80
N GLU A 43 5.45 5.60 -13.86
CA GLU A 43 4.22 4.82 -14.13
C GLU A 43 2.92 5.47 -13.61
N TRP A 44 3.01 6.59 -12.88
CA TRP A 44 1.86 7.13 -12.16
C TRP A 44 0.63 7.39 -13.03
N TYR A 45 0.82 7.93 -14.24
CA TYR A 45 -0.31 8.23 -15.14
C TYR A 45 -1.12 6.98 -15.49
N ASN A 46 -0.43 5.91 -15.90
CA ASN A 46 -1.05 4.64 -16.25
C ASN A 46 -1.75 4.02 -15.04
N MET A 47 -1.08 4.04 -13.89
CA MET A 47 -1.62 3.52 -12.64
C MET A 47 -2.87 4.25 -12.17
N LYS A 48 -2.85 5.58 -12.15
CA LYS A 48 -3.99 6.42 -11.76
C LYS A 48 -5.19 6.14 -12.65
N THR A 49 -4.95 6.02 -13.95
CA THR A 49 -5.98 5.68 -14.93
C THR A 49 -6.59 4.31 -14.65
N ALA A 50 -5.77 3.29 -14.41
CA ALA A 50 -6.25 1.95 -14.07
C ALA A 50 -7.04 1.91 -12.75
N LEU A 51 -6.62 2.68 -11.74
CA LEU A 51 -7.33 2.78 -10.46
C LEU A 51 -8.70 3.45 -10.63
N LEU A 52 -8.77 4.54 -11.39
CA LEU A 52 -10.03 5.24 -11.67
C LEU A 52 -10.99 4.40 -12.53
N GLN A 53 -10.47 3.60 -13.45
CA GLN A 53 -11.25 2.71 -14.30
C GLN A 53 -11.60 1.37 -13.63
N GLY A 54 -11.05 1.08 -12.44
CA GLY A 54 -11.25 -0.19 -11.75
C GLY A 54 -10.54 -1.38 -12.43
N THR A 55 -9.55 -1.13 -13.28
CA THR A 55 -8.78 -2.16 -14.00
C THR A 55 -7.45 -2.50 -13.34
N TYR A 56 -7.05 -1.76 -12.29
CA TYR A 56 -5.86 -2.05 -11.51
C TYR A 56 -5.96 -3.43 -10.83
N GLN A 57 -4.97 -4.29 -11.06
CA GLN A 57 -4.86 -5.60 -10.42
C GLN A 57 -3.70 -5.62 -9.40
N PRO A 58 -3.98 -5.73 -8.09
CA PRO A 58 -2.95 -5.86 -7.08
C PRO A 58 -2.12 -7.13 -7.27
N GLN A 59 -0.85 -7.09 -6.85
CA GLN A 59 0.00 -8.28 -6.91
C GLN A 59 -0.29 -9.24 -5.75
N PRO A 60 -0.07 -10.55 -5.92
CA PRO A 60 -0.14 -11.50 -4.82
C PRO A 60 0.86 -11.13 -3.71
N VAL A 61 0.50 -11.41 -2.46
CA VAL A 61 1.37 -11.15 -1.31
C VAL A 61 2.50 -12.19 -1.20
N ARG A 62 3.71 -11.75 -0.87
CA ARG A 62 4.84 -12.65 -0.57
C ARG A 62 4.66 -13.27 0.80
N ARG A 63 4.68 -14.60 0.88
CA ARG A 63 4.58 -15.33 2.15
C ARG A 63 5.94 -15.44 2.82
N ILE A 64 6.00 -15.12 4.11
CA ILE A 64 7.15 -15.42 4.97
C ILE A 64 6.67 -16.03 6.28
N GLU A 65 7.53 -16.84 6.90
CA GLU A 65 7.31 -17.40 8.22
C GLU A 65 8.15 -16.63 9.24
N ILE A 66 7.54 -16.23 10.35
CA ILE A 66 8.23 -15.60 11.47
C ILE A 66 7.95 -16.40 12.75
N PRO A 67 8.97 -16.76 13.55
CA PRO A 67 8.76 -17.47 14.81
C PRO A 67 7.93 -16.62 15.78
N LYS A 68 7.00 -17.27 16.50
CA LYS A 68 6.29 -16.63 17.62
C LYS A 68 7.12 -16.76 18.91
N PRO A 69 7.00 -15.80 19.86
CA PRO A 69 7.71 -15.89 21.14
C PRO A 69 7.43 -17.16 21.95
N ASN A 70 6.20 -17.70 21.85
CA ASN A 70 5.74 -18.84 22.65
C ASN A 70 5.73 -20.17 21.87
N GLY A 71 6.45 -20.24 20.75
CA GLY A 71 6.49 -21.41 19.87
C GLY A 71 5.49 -21.35 18.70
N GLY A 72 5.81 -22.11 17.64
CA GLY A 72 5.09 -22.10 16.36
C GLY A 72 5.47 -20.93 15.44
N VAL A 73 4.82 -20.87 14.27
CA VAL A 73 5.10 -19.87 13.23
C VAL A 73 3.92 -18.91 13.03
N ARG A 74 4.24 -17.67 12.66
CA ARG A 74 3.31 -16.66 12.13
C ARG A 74 3.58 -16.52 10.65
N LEU A 75 2.58 -16.83 9.83
CA LEU A 75 2.62 -16.56 8.39
C LEU A 75 2.29 -15.08 8.17
N LEU A 76 3.19 -14.34 7.53
CA LEU A 76 2.91 -12.99 7.06
C LEU A 76 2.76 -12.98 5.54
N GLY A 77 1.81 -12.18 5.06
CA GLY A 77 1.72 -11.78 3.65
C GLY A 77 2.27 -10.37 3.51
N ILE A 78 3.32 -10.20 2.72
CA ILE A 78 3.94 -8.91 2.43
C ILE A 78 3.52 -8.48 1.02
N PRO A 79 2.63 -7.47 0.87
CA PRO A 79 2.30 -6.91 -0.45
C PRO A 79 3.52 -6.23 -1.07
N THR A 80 3.46 -5.96 -2.37
CA THR A 80 4.46 -5.09 -3.02
C THR A 80 4.47 -3.71 -2.38
N VAL A 81 5.59 -2.99 -2.51
CA VAL A 81 5.68 -1.62 -1.97
C VAL A 81 4.60 -0.73 -2.59
N LEU A 82 4.28 -0.96 -3.87
CA LEU A 82 3.25 -0.24 -4.61
C LEU A 82 1.84 -0.52 -4.06
N ASP A 83 1.51 -1.79 -3.84
CA ASP A 83 0.23 -2.17 -3.24
C ASP A 83 0.08 -1.60 -1.84
N ARG A 84 1.15 -1.59 -1.03
CA ARG A 84 1.12 -0.97 0.31
C ARG A 84 0.87 0.53 0.23
N PHE A 85 1.42 1.22 -0.77
CA PHE A 85 1.17 2.63 -1.00
C PHE A 85 -0.30 2.91 -1.32
N ILE A 86 -0.91 2.13 -2.23
CA ILE A 86 -2.32 2.25 -2.57
C ILE A 86 -3.22 1.91 -1.37
N GLN A 87 -2.93 0.79 -0.68
CA GLN A 87 -3.67 0.38 0.53
C GLN A 87 -3.59 1.45 1.63
N GLN A 88 -2.43 2.08 1.80
CA GLN A 88 -2.25 3.16 2.77
C GLN A 88 -3.07 4.41 2.40
N ALA A 89 -3.14 4.76 1.12
CA ALA A 89 -3.95 5.88 0.64
C ALA A 89 -5.46 5.60 0.83
N ILE A 90 -5.90 4.37 0.56
CA ILE A 90 -7.28 3.92 0.83
C ILE A 90 -7.57 4.00 2.33
N ALA A 91 -6.70 3.42 3.16
CA ALA A 91 -6.87 3.38 4.61
C ALA A 91 -6.99 4.80 5.21
N GLN A 92 -6.19 5.77 4.74
CA GLN A 92 -6.27 7.15 5.22
C GLN A 92 -7.64 7.80 5.03
N ILE A 93 -8.34 7.50 3.94
CA ILE A 93 -9.68 8.02 3.69
C ILE A 93 -10.73 7.21 4.45
N LEU A 94 -10.65 5.88 4.41
CA LEU A 94 -11.62 5.02 5.10
C LEU A 94 -11.57 5.18 6.62
N THR A 95 -10.39 5.35 7.23
CA THR A 95 -10.27 5.61 8.67
C THR A 95 -11.04 6.87 9.05
N LYS A 96 -10.98 7.96 8.28
CA LYS A 96 -11.77 9.18 8.59
C LYS A 96 -13.29 8.94 8.60
N ILE A 97 -13.76 7.93 7.86
CA ILE A 97 -15.18 7.59 7.75
C ILE A 97 -15.60 6.64 8.86
N TYR A 98 -14.76 5.66 9.20
CA TYR A 98 -15.15 4.54 10.08
C TYR A 98 -14.61 4.64 11.51
N ASP A 99 -13.55 5.40 11.77
CA ASP A 99 -12.90 5.36 13.10
C ASP A 99 -13.84 5.81 14.22
N SER A 100 -14.70 6.80 13.96
CA SER A 100 -15.71 7.28 14.91
C SER A 100 -16.90 6.33 15.12
N THR A 101 -17.02 5.27 14.32
CA THR A 101 -18.12 4.29 14.43
C THR A 101 -17.70 3.03 15.18
N PHE A 102 -16.41 2.87 15.49
CA PHE A 102 -15.91 1.77 16.31
C PHE A 102 -16.27 1.97 17.79
N SER A 103 -16.59 0.85 18.47
CA SER A 103 -16.97 0.79 19.89
C SER A 103 -15.78 0.82 20.84
#